data_AF-L1LZZ4-F1
#
_entry.id   AF-L1LZZ4-F1
#
_cell.length_a   1.000
_cell.length_b   1.000
_cell.length_c   1.000
_cell.angle_alpha   90.00
_cell.angle_beta   90.00
_cell.angle_gamma   90.00
#
_symmetry.space_group_name_H-M   'P 1'
#
loop_
_entity.id
_entity.type
_entity.pdbx_description
1 polymer ?
#
loop_
_entity_poly.entity_id
_entity_poly.type
_entity_poly.pdbx_seq_one_letter_code
_entity_poly.pdbx_strand_id
1 'polypeptide(L)'
;MKKLVPDPPPVLCIRAGMSPDEAIYTADKHLKSALSSLNELPEQALPMNQTRLTGAILNLKIGRTLLTIARTKSTACLPIE
;
A
#
# COMPACT_ATOMS: atom_id res chain seq x y z
N MET A 1 -28.77 -12.21 23.18
CA MET A 1 -28.61 -11.57 21.86
C MET A 1 -27.15 -11.13 21.73
N LYS A 2 -26.37 -11.68 20.79
CA LYS A 2 -25.00 -11.21 20.53
C LYS A 2 -25.11 -9.93 19.69
N LYS A 3 -24.70 -8.78 20.24
CA LYS A 3 -24.69 -7.53 19.47
C LYS A 3 -23.68 -7.66 18.34
N LEU A 4 -24.07 -7.27 17.13
CA LEU A 4 -23.16 -7.16 16.01
C LEU A 4 -22.18 -6.03 16.34
N VAL A 5 -20.92 -6.38 16.61
CA VAL A 5 -19.85 -5.41 16.81
C VAL A 5 -19.35 -5.03 15.42
N PRO A 6 -19.37 -3.74 15.05
CA PRO A 6 -18.77 -3.29 13.80
C PRO A 6 -17.28 -3.64 13.79
N ASP A 7 -16.75 -4.03 12.63
CA ASP A 7 -15.31 -4.19 12.48
C ASP A 7 -14.60 -2.90 12.89
N PRO A 8 -13.45 -3.00 13.60
CA PRO A 8 -12.71 -1.81 13.99
C PRO A 8 -12.28 -1.02 12.74
N PRO A 9 -12.25 0.31 12.82
CA PRO A 9 -11.84 1.13 11.69
C PRO A 9 -10.42 0.75 11.25
N PRO A 10 -10.13 0.80 9.95
CA PRO A 10 -8.81 0.47 9.43
C PRO A 10 -7.76 1.35 10.10
N VAL A 11 -6.78 0.72 10.74
CA VAL A 11 -5.70 1.44 11.42
C VAL A 11 -4.77 2.02 10.36
N LEU A 12 -4.67 3.36 10.33
CA LEU A 12 -3.66 4.02 9.51
C LEU A 12 -2.26 3.61 10.01
N CYS A 13 -1.52 2.99 9.11
CA CYS A 13 -0.17 2.48 9.36
C CYS A 13 0.86 3.61 9.44
N ILE A 14 0.52 4.76 8.85
CA ILE A 14 1.31 5.99 8.85
C ILE A 14 0.53 7.00 9.70
N ARG A 15 1.20 7.57 10.70
CA ARG A 15 0.57 8.46 11.69
C ARG A 15 1.31 9.79 11.79
N ALA A 16 0.61 10.80 12.29
CA ALA A 16 1.24 12.06 12.67
C ALA A 16 2.34 11.80 13.72
N GLY A 17 3.47 12.49 13.58
CA GLY A 17 4.63 12.34 14.47
C GLY A 17 5.67 11.30 14.05
N MET A 18 5.43 10.52 12.99
CA MET A 18 6.48 9.67 12.40
C MET A 18 7.48 10.52 11.61
N SER A 19 8.76 10.14 11.66
CA SER A 19 9.74 10.71 10.75
C SER A 19 9.45 10.29 9.30
N PRO A 20 9.89 11.07 8.29
CA PRO A 20 9.74 10.70 6.89
C PRO A 20 10.30 9.31 6.58
N ASP A 21 11.47 8.96 7.12
CA ASP A 21 12.12 7.67 6.88
C ASP A 21 11.32 6.50 7.49
N GLU A 22 10.78 6.66 8.70
CA GLU A 22 9.93 5.64 9.32
C GLU A 22 8.61 5.47 8.57
N ALA A 23 8.00 6.57 8.11
CA ALA A 23 6.76 6.54 7.33
C ALA A 23 6.98 5.79 6.01
N ILE A 24 8.08 6.09 5.32
CA ILE A 24 8.48 5.45 4.07
C ILE A 24 8.79 3.95 4.28
N TYR A 25 9.55 3.60 5.31
CA TYR A 25 9.86 2.20 5.63
C TYR A 25 8.58 1.40 5.90
N THR A 26 7.68 1.98 6.70
CA THR A 26 6.40 1.38 7.04
C THR A 26 5.54 1.20 5.80
N ALA A 27 5.45 2.22 4.94
CA ALA A 27 4.73 2.14 3.67
C ALA A 27 5.24 1.00 2.77
N ASP A 28 6.56 0.88 2.58
CA ASP A 28 7.16 -0.19 1.75
C ASP A 28 6.86 -1.58 2.34
N LYS A 29 6.93 -1.73 3.68
CA LYS A 29 6.58 -2.97 4.37
C LYS A 29 5.13 -3.37 4.11
N HIS A 30 4.19 -2.44 4.23
CA HIS A 30 2.77 -2.72 4.01
C HIS A 30 2.45 -3.02 2.55
N LEU A 31 3.06 -2.29 1.60
CA LEU A 31 2.87 -2.56 0.17
C LEU A 31 3.39 -3.95 -0.21
N LYS A 32 4.55 -4.37 0.32
CA LYS A 32 5.08 -5.73 0.12
C LYS A 32 4.16 -6.79 0.69
N SER A 33 3.68 -6.59 1.92
CA SER A 33 2.75 -7.52 2.56
C SER A 33 1.45 -7.66 1.76
N ALA A 34 0.85 -6.54 1.35
CA ALA A 34 -0.37 -6.55 0.56
C ALA A 34 -0.18 -7.26 -0.78
N LEU A 35 0.93 -7.02 -1.48
CA LEU A 35 1.26 -7.73 -2.72
C LEU A 35 1.42 -9.24 -2.50
N SER A 36 2.10 -9.68 -1.44
CA SER A 36 2.22 -11.11 -1.11
C SER A 36 0.85 -11.73 -0.92
N SER A 37 0.03 -11.13 -0.04
CA SER A 37 -1.31 -11.64 0.28
C SER A 37 -2.22 -11.71 -0.94
N LEU A 38 -2.16 -10.73 -1.84
CA LEU A 38 -2.98 -10.74 -3.06
C LEU A 38 -2.49 -11.77 -4.09
N ASN A 39 -1.18 -12.02 -4.18
CA ASN A 39 -0.63 -13.03 -5.09
C ASN A 39 -0.87 -14.47 -4.60
N GLU A 40 -1.08 -14.64 -3.30
CA GLU A 40 -1.44 -15.93 -2.69
C GLU A 40 -2.93 -16.27 -2.83
N LEU A 41 -3.76 -15.32 -3.30
CA LEU A 41 -5.17 -15.60 -3.54
C LEU A 41 -5.32 -16.57 -4.73
N PRO A 42 -6.26 -17.53 -4.63
CA PRO A 42 -6.58 -18.40 -5.75
C PRO A 42 -7.18 -17.58 -6.91
N GLU A 43 -7.25 -18.20 -8.08
CA GLU A 43 -7.95 -17.61 -9.22
C GLU A 43 -9.43 -17.32 -8.86
N GLN A 44 -9.90 -16.14 -9.19
CA GLN A 44 -11.22 -15.68 -8.81
C GLN A 44 -12.27 -16.28 -9.74
N ALA A 45 -13.29 -16.92 -9.16
CA ALA A 45 -14.33 -17.62 -9.93
C ALA A 45 -15.12 -16.71 -10.90
N LEU A 46 -15.23 -15.42 -10.59
CA LEU A 46 -15.89 -14.43 -11.45
C LEU A 46 -14.84 -13.60 -12.21
N PRO A 47 -14.91 -13.49 -13.54
CA PRO A 47 -13.97 -12.70 -14.33
C PRO A 47 -13.86 -11.25 -13.86
N MET A 48 -14.98 -10.64 -13.44
CA MET A 48 -14.98 -9.28 -12.89
C MET A 48 -14.11 -9.15 -11.63
N ASN A 49 -14.14 -10.16 -10.74
CA ASN A 49 -13.33 -10.16 -9.52
C ASN A 49 -11.86 -10.41 -9.86
N GLN A 50 -11.56 -11.26 -10.84
CA GLN A 50 -10.21 -11.46 -11.33
C GLN A 50 -9.62 -10.17 -11.91
N THR A 51 -10.40 -9.42 -12.70
CA THR A 51 -9.99 -8.12 -13.24
C THR A 51 -9.73 -7.11 -12.13
N ARG A 52 -10.59 -7.05 -11.11
CA ARG A 52 -10.40 -6.18 -9.93
C ARG A 52 -9.13 -6.54 -9.16
N LEU A 53 -8.88 -7.84 -8.94
CA LEU A 53 -7.67 -8.34 -8.27
C LEU A 53 -6.41 -7.95 -9.06
N THR A 54 -6.39 -8.22 -10.36
CA THR A 54 -5.28 -7.85 -11.25
C THR A 54 -5.02 -6.34 -11.23
N GLY A 55 -6.08 -5.53 -11.31
CA GLY A 55 -5.98 -4.07 -11.21
C GLY A 55 -5.42 -3.60 -9.86
N ALA A 56 -5.87 -4.20 -8.75
CA ALA A 56 -5.35 -3.89 -7.42
C ALA A 56 -3.86 -4.23 -7.30
N ILE A 57 -3.43 -5.39 -7.80
CA ILE A 57 -2.02 -5.79 -7.83
C ILE A 57 -1.18 -4.78 -8.64
N LEU A 58 -1.69 -4.36 -9.81
CA LEU A 58 -1.01 -3.36 -10.65
C LEU A 58 -0.86 -2.02 -9.92
N ASN A 59 -1.92 -1.52 -9.31
CA ASN A 59 -1.90 -0.26 -8.56
C ASN A 59 -0.90 -0.29 -7.40
N LEU A 60 -0.83 -1.41 -6.66
CA LEU A 60 0.15 -1.58 -5.58
C LEU A 60 1.59 -1.61 -6.12
N LYS A 61 1.84 -2.25 -7.27
CA LYS A 61 3.15 -2.23 -7.93
C LYS A 61 3.54 -0.80 -8.33
N ILE A 62 2.62 -0.04 -8.93
CA ILE A 62 2.84 1.37 -9.29
C ILE A 62 3.17 2.19 -8.04
N GLY A 63 2.35 2.09 -6.99
CA GLY A 63 2.58 2.81 -5.73
C GLY A 63 3.94 2.51 -5.10
N ARG A 64 4.37 1.24 -5.12
CA ARG A 64 5.69 0.85 -4.62
C ARG A 64 6.84 1.41 -5.47
N THR A 65 6.68 1.46 -6.79
CA THR A 65 7.66 2.09 -7.68
C THR A 65 7.78 3.58 -7.38
N LEU A 66 6.66 4.29 -7.24
CA LEU A 66 6.66 5.71 -6.89
C LEU A 66 7.32 5.98 -5.53
N LEU A 67 7.05 5.14 -4.53
CA LEU A 67 7.72 5.22 -3.22
C LEU A 67 9.23 4.98 -3.34
N THR A 68 9.67 4.09 -4.22
CA THR A 68 11.09 3.83 -4.49
C THR A 68 11.76 5.05 -5.13
N ILE A 69 11.10 5.71 -6.08
CA ILE A 69 11.58 6.96 -6.70
C ILE A 69 11.64 8.08 -5.67
N ALA A 70 10.63 8.21 -4.80
CA ALA A 70 10.65 9.19 -3.72
C ALA A 70 11.78 8.96 -2.71
N ARG A 71 12.19 7.70 -2.50
CA ARG A 71 13.33 7.32 -1.65
C ARG A 71 14.68 7.60 -2.26
N THR A 72 14.82 7.47 -3.58
CA THR A 72 16.11 7.75 -4.22
C THR A 72 16.43 9.21 -3.96
N LYS A 73 17.60 9.48 -3.35
CA LYS A 73 18.08 10.84 -3.13
C LYS A 73 17.99 11.58 -4.47
N SER A 74 17.09 12.55 -4.55
CA SER A 74 17.04 13.45 -5.69
C SER A 74 18.40 14.14 -5.78
N THR A 75 19.12 13.93 -6.88
CA THR A 75 20.27 14.75 -7.25
C THR A 75 19.83 16.14 -7.72
N ALA A 76 18.53 16.36 -7.93
CA ALA A 76 17.98 17.66 -8.21
C ALA A 76 17.73 18.41 -6.89
N CYS A 77 18.68 19.25 -6.52
CA CYS A 77 18.43 20.42 -5.68
C CYS A 77 17.54 21.36 -6.49
N LEU A 78 16.21 21.22 -6.38
CA LEU A 78 15.31 22.24 -6.90
C LEU A 78 15.26 23.37 -5.86
N PRO A 79 15.68 24.60 -6.22
CA PRO A 79 15.50 25.73 -5.33
C PRO A 79 14.01 25.90 -5.06
N ILE A 80 13.67 26.05 -3.78
CA ILE A 80 12.34 26.52 -3.38
C ILE A 80 12.41 28.04 -3.56
N GLU A 81 11.73 28.55 -4.59
CA GLU A 81 11.42 29.98 -4.74
C GLU A 81 10.18 30.36 -3.94
#